data_AF-A0A6I3BQD3-F1
#
_entry.id   AF-A0A6I3BQD3-F1
#
_cell.length_a   1.000
_cell.length_b   1.000
_cell.length_c   1.000
_cell.angle_alpha   90.00
_cell.angle_beta   90.00
_cell.angle_gamma   90.00
#
_symmetry.space_group_name_H-M   'P 1'
#
loop_
_entity.id
_entity.type
_entity.pdbx_description
1 polymer ?
#
loop_
_entity_poly.entity_id
_entity_poly.type
_entity_poly.pdbx_seq_one_letter_code
_entity_poly.pdbx_strand_id
1 'polypeptide(L)'
;MRKIGGHAMRNSLIRARAAIIAVLVVALLGAAGATAKSNRMAAGITVYAGSSMTSVLPAIDGTNTYSFGSSTTLATQITNGAPADVFMSANTTSPASLYAAGVVQKPVNFIKNTLAVVVPKSNPANIQTIYDLVKPGIKIAEAASSVPVGSYTVQVLKQMNLNDQVQANVVTQETSDANVVAKVATGQVDAGFVYTSDYVIDPKELTLIKVPAWAQPKATYALAIVTKSGNQAAAQAFVNKVLSPAGQAIFKQYGFIPIATPTPTVTAVIPAAVKKGGTVTFRGTNLATTTSVTFGGVPAKFKVVSATKLTVTVPTKAKSGMVAVTTTAGNTTATVKLS
;
A
#
# COMPACT_ATOMS: atom_id res chain seq x y z
N MET A 1 41.31 72.77 30.22
CA MET A 1 40.74 73.20 28.92
C MET A 1 39.91 72.06 28.34
N ARG A 2 38.63 72.34 28.06
CA ARG A 2 37.63 71.42 27.52
C ARG A 2 38.01 70.91 26.13
N LYS A 3 37.73 69.64 25.83
CA LYS A 3 37.20 69.22 24.52
C LYS A 3 36.20 68.07 24.68
N ILE A 4 34.95 68.50 24.72
CA ILE A 4 33.71 67.75 24.53
C ILE A 4 33.67 67.37 23.04
N GLY A 5 33.31 66.14 22.66
CA GLY A 5 33.07 65.83 21.24
C GLY A 5 33.06 64.37 20.78
N GLY A 6 33.33 63.38 21.63
CA GLY A 6 33.51 61.99 21.17
C GLY A 6 32.24 61.11 21.12
N HIS A 7 31.13 61.50 21.76
CA HIS A 7 29.98 60.60 21.97
C HIS A 7 28.79 60.86 21.04
N ALA A 8 28.65 62.06 20.46
CA ALA A 8 27.55 62.35 19.52
C ALA A 8 27.79 61.75 18.11
N MET A 9 29.05 61.59 17.69
CA MET A 9 29.40 61.15 16.33
C MET A 9 29.36 59.62 16.14
N ARG A 10 29.51 58.84 17.22
CA ARG A 10 29.44 57.36 17.15
C ARG A 10 28.00 56.85 17.00
N ASN A 11 27.00 57.58 17.48
CA ASN A 11 25.59 57.16 17.39
C ASN A 11 24.93 57.48 16.03
N SER A 12 25.40 58.46 15.26
CA SER A 12 24.86 58.75 13.92
C SER A 12 25.32 57.74 12.87
N LEU A 13 26.57 57.25 12.98
CA LEU A 13 27.15 56.24 12.09
C LEU A 13 26.54 54.85 12.26
N ILE A 14 26.08 54.51 13.47
CA ILE A 14 25.39 53.23 13.75
C ILE A 14 23.96 53.23 13.18
N ARG A 15 23.25 54.36 13.26
CA ARG A 15 21.89 54.50 12.70
C ARG A 15 21.89 54.54 11.16
N ALA A 16 22.91 55.15 10.54
CA ALA A 16 23.05 55.15 9.08
C ALA A 16 23.38 53.76 8.50
N ARG A 17 24.15 52.93 9.22
CA ARG A 17 24.46 51.54 8.81
C ARG A 17 23.27 50.59 8.98
N ALA A 18 22.44 50.78 10.00
CA ALA A 18 21.22 49.98 10.19
C ALA A 18 20.16 50.24 9.11
N ALA A 19 20.02 51.48 8.64
CA ALA A 19 19.06 51.84 7.59
C ALA A 19 19.45 51.28 6.21
N ILE A 20 20.76 51.21 5.88
CA ILE A 20 21.24 50.65 4.61
C ILE A 20 21.10 49.12 4.58
N ILE A 21 21.28 48.45 5.72
CA ILE A 21 21.07 46.98 5.82
C ILE A 21 19.58 46.63 5.73
N ALA A 22 18.68 47.45 6.29
CA ALA A 22 17.23 47.21 6.20
C ALA A 22 16.69 47.36 4.76
N VAL A 23 17.21 48.30 3.97
CA VAL A 23 16.79 48.48 2.56
C VAL A 23 17.32 47.38 1.64
N LEU A 24 18.52 46.84 1.92
CA LEU A 24 19.08 45.68 1.18
C LEU A 24 18.34 44.37 1.49
N VAL A 25 17.84 44.17 2.71
CA VAL A 25 17.03 43.00 3.06
C VAL A 25 15.64 43.06 2.41
N VAL A 26 15.01 44.23 2.32
CA VAL A 26 13.69 44.35 1.65
C VAL A 26 13.80 44.22 0.12
N ALA A 27 14.89 44.67 -0.50
CA ALA A 27 15.13 44.48 -1.93
C ALA A 27 15.45 43.01 -2.31
N LEU A 28 16.04 42.23 -1.40
CA LEU A 28 16.25 40.78 -1.58
C LEU A 28 14.97 39.94 -1.36
N LEU A 29 13.98 40.46 -0.64
CA LEU A 29 12.65 39.82 -0.53
C LEU A 29 11.71 40.13 -1.71
N GLY A 30 11.95 41.20 -2.48
CA GLY A 30 11.09 41.61 -3.60
C GLY A 30 11.37 40.91 -4.94
N ALA A 31 12.56 40.36 -5.14
CA ALA A 31 12.97 39.75 -6.43
C ALA A 31 13.00 38.22 -6.44
N ALA A 32 12.76 37.55 -5.30
CA ALA A 32 12.69 36.08 -5.24
C ALA A 32 11.28 35.52 -5.55
N GLY A 33 10.28 36.40 -5.73
CA GLY A 33 8.88 36.01 -5.93
C GLY A 33 8.44 35.71 -7.37
N ALA A 34 9.32 35.87 -8.37
CA ALA A 34 8.90 35.85 -9.77
C ALA A 34 9.87 35.11 -10.69
N THR A 35 10.30 33.88 -10.34
CA THR A 35 10.65 32.79 -11.29
C THR A 35 11.11 31.57 -10.50
N ALA A 36 10.17 30.95 -9.80
CA ALA A 36 10.34 29.57 -9.34
C ALA A 36 9.06 28.79 -9.63
N LYS A 37 8.72 28.68 -10.92
CA LYS A 37 8.14 27.42 -11.41
C LYS A 37 9.25 26.36 -11.32
N SER A 38 9.62 26.00 -10.10
CA SER A 38 10.39 24.79 -9.88
C SER A 38 9.47 23.64 -10.23
N ASN A 39 9.94 22.77 -11.12
CA ASN A 39 9.51 21.39 -11.16
C ASN A 39 9.69 20.85 -9.74
N ARG A 40 8.67 20.97 -8.88
CA ARG A 40 8.58 20.14 -7.68
C ARG A 40 8.44 18.72 -8.23
N MET A 41 9.54 17.98 -8.26
CA MET A 41 9.47 16.53 -8.17
C MET A 41 8.42 16.22 -7.11
N ALA A 42 7.40 15.47 -7.49
CA ALA A 42 6.22 15.24 -6.67
C ALA A 42 6.64 14.88 -5.25
N ALA A 43 6.27 15.71 -4.27
CA ALA A 43 6.48 15.39 -2.87
C ALA A 43 5.81 14.04 -2.61
N GLY A 44 6.56 13.07 -2.07
CA GLY A 44 6.02 11.75 -1.74
C GLY A 44 4.82 11.87 -0.81
N ILE A 45 3.90 10.92 -0.89
CA ILE A 45 2.73 10.88 0.02
C ILE A 45 3.12 10.28 1.37
N THR A 46 2.27 10.51 2.38
CA THR A 46 2.38 9.82 3.68
C THR A 46 1.45 8.62 3.72
N VAL A 47 2.00 7.41 3.84
CA VAL A 47 1.25 6.15 3.87
C VAL A 47 1.29 5.57 5.28
N TYR A 48 0.12 5.36 5.88
CA TYR A 48 -0.02 4.67 7.16
C TYR A 48 -0.37 3.21 6.87
N ALA A 49 0.51 2.28 7.25
CA ALA A 49 0.42 0.89 6.84
C ALA A 49 0.61 -0.09 8.00
N GLY A 50 -0.10 -1.22 7.95
CA GLY A 50 0.14 -2.36 8.85
C GLY A 50 1.61 -2.81 8.83
N SER A 51 2.16 -3.13 10.01
CA SER A 51 3.57 -3.54 10.19
C SER A 51 4.02 -4.70 9.29
N SER A 52 3.14 -5.64 8.97
CA SER A 52 3.44 -6.75 8.05
C SER A 52 3.85 -6.27 6.64
N MET A 53 3.54 -5.02 6.27
CA MET A 53 3.84 -4.45 4.96
C MET A 53 5.14 -3.61 4.92
N THR A 54 5.95 -3.64 5.99
CA THR A 54 7.17 -2.82 6.15
C THR A 54 8.17 -3.03 5.01
N SER A 55 8.38 -4.27 4.57
CA SER A 55 9.36 -4.57 3.52
C SER A 55 8.81 -4.43 2.10
N VAL A 56 7.51 -4.70 1.91
CA VAL A 56 6.90 -4.80 0.58
C VAL A 56 6.51 -3.45 -0.02
N LEU A 57 6.06 -2.49 0.79
CA LEU A 57 5.65 -1.17 0.25
C LEU A 57 6.82 -0.34 -0.26
N PRO A 58 7.97 -0.24 0.43
CA PRO A 58 9.15 0.44 -0.13
C PRO A 58 9.69 -0.24 -1.40
N ALA A 59 9.55 -1.57 -1.51
CA ALA A 59 9.91 -2.30 -2.73
C ALA A 59 8.99 -1.96 -3.92
N ILE A 60 7.72 -1.65 -3.67
CA ILE A 60 6.80 -1.12 -4.68
C ILE A 60 7.13 0.34 -4.99
N ASP A 61 7.29 1.17 -3.96
CA ASP A 61 7.57 2.59 -4.10
C ASP A 61 8.32 3.19 -2.90
N GLY A 62 9.64 3.22 -2.99
CA GLY A 62 10.50 3.81 -1.95
C GLY A 62 10.50 5.34 -1.88
N THR A 63 9.72 6.04 -2.73
CA THR A 63 9.71 7.52 -2.76
C THR A 63 8.73 8.15 -1.76
N ASN A 64 7.90 7.34 -1.10
CA ASN A 64 6.89 7.79 -0.14
C ASN A 64 7.40 7.73 1.30
N THR A 65 6.75 8.50 2.19
CA THR A 65 6.96 8.41 3.63
C THR A 65 6.02 7.36 4.20
N TYR A 66 6.55 6.39 4.95
CA TYR A 66 5.77 5.33 5.55
C TYR A 66 5.74 5.44 7.08
N SER A 67 4.56 5.29 7.66
CA SER A 67 4.36 5.03 9.09
C SER A 67 3.79 3.63 9.26
N PHE A 68 4.59 2.73 9.83
CA PHE A 68 4.20 1.34 10.05
C PHE A 68 3.75 1.12 11.49
N GLY A 69 2.69 0.35 11.68
CA GLY A 69 2.18 0.05 13.03
C GLY A 69 0.96 -0.85 13.03
N SER A 70 0.34 -1.00 14.20
CA SER A 70 -0.94 -1.70 14.33
C SER A 70 -2.03 -0.96 13.54
N SER A 71 -2.83 -1.71 12.78
CA SER A 71 -3.94 -1.15 12.00
C SER A 71 -4.95 -0.39 12.87
N THR A 72 -5.20 -0.84 14.10
CA THR A 72 -6.13 -0.16 15.02
C THR A 72 -5.53 1.15 15.53
N THR A 73 -4.26 1.14 15.95
CA THR A 73 -3.54 2.35 16.40
C THR A 73 -3.48 3.39 15.29
N LEU A 74 -3.11 2.99 14.07
CA LEU A 74 -3.04 3.89 12.92
C LEU A 74 -4.42 4.46 12.55
N ALA A 75 -5.49 3.65 12.62
CA ALA A 75 -6.85 4.15 12.39
C ALA A 75 -7.28 5.19 13.43
N THR A 76 -6.93 5.00 14.71
CA THR A 76 -7.16 5.99 15.77
C THR A 76 -6.39 7.28 15.49
N GLN A 77 -5.12 7.19 15.08
CA GLN A 77 -4.32 8.37 14.72
C GLN A 77 -4.95 9.15 13.57
N ILE A 78 -5.39 8.47 12.51
CA ILE A 78 -6.07 9.10 11.36
C ILE A 78 -7.38 9.77 11.79
N THR A 79 -8.16 9.12 12.65
CA THR A 79 -9.39 9.70 13.22
C THR A 79 -9.10 10.99 13.98
N ASN A 80 -7.97 11.03 14.70
CA ASN A 80 -7.50 12.20 15.46
C ASN A 80 -6.79 13.25 14.58
N GLY A 81 -6.80 13.11 13.25
CA GLY A 81 -6.28 14.10 12.32
C GLY A 81 -4.80 13.95 11.95
N ALA A 82 -4.19 12.79 12.21
CA ALA A 82 -2.84 12.51 11.72
C ALA A 82 -2.78 12.63 10.18
N PRO A 83 -1.70 13.20 9.60
CA PRO A 83 -1.65 13.61 8.20
C PRO A 83 -1.34 12.46 7.24
N ALA A 84 -2.15 11.39 7.26
CA ALA A 84 -2.03 10.30 6.30
C ALA A 84 -2.74 10.65 4.98
N ASP A 85 -2.13 10.26 3.86
CA ASP A 85 -2.73 10.35 2.52
C ASP A 85 -3.42 9.02 2.14
N VAL A 86 -2.80 7.91 2.49
CA VAL A 86 -3.31 6.55 2.25
C VAL A 86 -3.21 5.72 3.52
N PHE A 87 -4.27 4.98 3.82
CA PHE A 87 -4.30 3.99 4.89
C PHE A 87 -4.33 2.58 4.29
N MET A 88 -3.41 1.72 4.72
CA MET A 88 -3.33 0.31 4.30
C MET A 88 -3.37 -0.59 5.54
N SER A 89 -4.48 -1.29 5.74
CA SER A 89 -4.74 -2.07 6.95
C SER A 89 -4.58 -3.57 6.73
N ALA A 90 -4.13 -4.27 7.78
CA ALA A 90 -4.06 -5.72 7.88
C ALA A 90 -5.41 -6.39 8.18
N ASN A 91 -6.50 -5.62 8.23
CA ASN A 91 -7.86 -6.12 8.35
C ASN A 91 -8.83 -5.26 7.53
N THR A 92 -10.07 -5.73 7.37
CA THR A 92 -11.12 -4.99 6.65
C THR A 92 -11.95 -4.10 7.58
N THR A 93 -11.93 -4.36 8.88
CA THR A 93 -12.78 -3.69 9.87
C THR A 93 -12.34 -2.24 10.11
N SER A 94 -11.05 -1.98 10.29
CA SER A 94 -10.53 -0.64 10.56
C SER A 94 -10.82 0.33 9.40
N PRO A 95 -10.54 0.01 8.11
CA PRO A 95 -10.93 0.88 6.99
C PRO A 95 -12.44 1.04 6.85
N ALA A 96 -13.24 -0.01 7.12
CA ALA A 96 -14.69 0.08 7.06
C ALA A 96 -15.26 1.06 8.10
N SER A 97 -14.75 1.04 9.33
CA SER A 97 -15.13 2.00 10.37
C SER A 97 -14.76 3.44 10.00
N LEU A 98 -13.57 3.66 9.45
CA LEU A 98 -13.16 4.99 8.96
C LEU A 98 -14.02 5.46 7.79
N TYR A 99 -14.44 4.56 6.91
CA TYR A 99 -15.32 4.88 5.78
C TYR A 99 -16.72 5.28 6.26
N ALA A 100 -17.28 4.54 7.23
CA ALA A 100 -18.56 4.88 7.84
C ALA A 100 -18.54 6.25 8.53
N ALA A 101 -17.38 6.65 9.08
CA ALA A 101 -17.15 7.97 9.65
C ALA A 101 -16.80 9.07 8.62
N GLY A 102 -16.74 8.75 7.32
CA GLY A 102 -16.38 9.68 6.25
C GLY A 102 -14.90 10.09 6.21
N VAL A 103 -14.04 9.46 7.02
CA VAL A 103 -12.62 9.80 7.18
C VAL A 103 -11.78 9.34 5.99
N VAL A 104 -12.16 8.21 5.38
CA VAL A 104 -11.52 7.67 4.17
C VAL A 104 -12.56 7.46 3.06
N GLN A 105 -12.08 7.39 1.82
CA GLN A 105 -12.85 6.94 0.67
C GLN A 105 -13.19 5.44 0.78
N LYS A 106 -14.03 4.93 -0.12
CA LYS A 106 -14.45 3.52 -0.12
C LYS A 106 -13.23 2.58 -0.13
N PRO A 107 -13.06 1.71 0.89
CA PRO A 107 -11.92 0.81 0.95
C PRO A 107 -11.95 -0.26 -0.14
N VAL A 108 -10.76 -0.71 -0.53
CA VAL A 108 -10.53 -1.77 -1.51
C VAL A 108 -9.72 -2.89 -0.87
N ASN A 109 -10.27 -4.10 -0.87
CA ASN A 109 -9.52 -5.29 -0.50
C ASN A 109 -8.52 -5.63 -1.61
N PHE A 110 -7.25 -5.81 -1.27
CA PHE A 110 -6.19 -5.92 -2.30
C PHE A 110 -5.29 -7.14 -2.14
N ILE A 111 -5.04 -7.61 -0.93
CA ILE A 111 -4.24 -8.80 -0.66
C ILE A 111 -4.82 -9.59 0.51
N LYS A 112 -4.37 -10.84 0.64
CA LYS A 112 -4.57 -11.69 1.80
C LYS A 112 -3.23 -12.17 2.32
N ASN A 113 -3.23 -12.70 3.53
CA ASN A 113 -2.12 -13.46 4.09
C ASN A 113 -2.59 -14.85 4.55
N THR A 114 -1.66 -15.76 4.78
CA THR A 114 -1.94 -17.11 5.29
C THR A 114 -1.09 -17.39 6.50
N LEU A 115 -1.75 -17.88 7.55
CA LEU A 115 -1.07 -18.37 8.74
C LEU A 115 -0.22 -19.57 8.37
N ALA A 116 0.97 -19.65 8.95
CA ALA A 116 1.88 -20.75 8.78
C ALA A 116 2.58 -21.06 10.10
N VAL A 117 3.19 -22.23 10.15
CA VAL A 117 4.13 -22.61 11.19
C VAL A 117 5.52 -22.57 10.57
N VAL A 118 6.50 -22.02 11.28
CA VAL A 118 7.91 -22.11 10.90
C VAL A 118 8.67 -22.91 11.95
N VAL A 119 9.68 -23.63 11.48
CA VAL A 119 10.62 -24.41 12.30
C VAL A 119 12.06 -24.08 11.88
N PRO A 120 13.09 -24.36 12.71
CA PRO A 120 14.48 -24.16 12.30
C PRO A 120 14.80 -24.92 11.01
N LYS A 121 15.75 -24.44 10.21
CA LYS A 121 16.09 -25.08 8.91
C LYS A 121 16.42 -26.56 9.05
N SER A 122 17.19 -26.92 10.07
CA SER A 122 17.56 -28.30 10.38
C SER A 122 16.40 -29.15 10.93
N ASN A 123 15.34 -28.51 11.43
CA ASN A 123 14.14 -29.12 12.00
C ASN A 123 14.46 -30.29 12.95
N PRO A 124 15.21 -30.06 14.04
CA PRO A 124 15.68 -31.13 14.93
C PRO A 124 14.53 -31.89 15.62
N ALA A 125 13.40 -31.22 15.81
CA ALA A 125 12.17 -31.80 16.37
C ALA A 125 11.35 -32.63 15.37
N ASN A 126 11.78 -32.72 14.10
CA ASN A 126 11.12 -33.47 13.02
C ASN A 126 9.62 -33.16 12.88
N ILE A 127 9.27 -31.87 12.95
CA ILE A 127 7.90 -31.39 12.80
C ILE A 127 7.61 -31.31 11.30
N GLN A 128 6.60 -32.03 10.81
CA GLN A 128 6.26 -32.06 9.39
C GLN A 128 4.88 -31.44 9.13
N THR A 129 4.01 -31.48 10.12
CA THR A 129 2.65 -30.96 10.07
C THR A 129 2.29 -30.21 11.34
N ILE A 130 1.25 -29.37 11.28
CA ILE A 130 0.70 -28.73 12.47
C ILE A 130 0.23 -29.73 13.54
N TYR A 131 -0.13 -30.97 13.15
CA TYR A 131 -0.53 -32.01 14.10
C TYR A 131 0.63 -32.52 14.94
N ASP A 132 1.88 -32.33 14.51
CA ASP A 132 3.05 -32.72 15.31
C ASP A 132 3.26 -31.78 16.51
N LEU A 133 2.66 -30.58 16.50
CA LEU A 133 2.82 -29.58 17.55
C LEU A 133 2.18 -29.98 18.89
N VAL A 134 1.33 -31.01 18.92
CA VAL A 134 0.74 -31.54 20.16
C VAL A 134 1.65 -32.54 20.87
N LYS A 135 2.75 -32.97 20.24
CA LYS A 135 3.67 -33.94 20.83
C LYS A 135 4.30 -33.35 22.10
N PRO A 136 4.39 -34.09 23.21
CA PRO A 136 5.04 -33.59 24.41
C PRO A 136 6.49 -33.17 24.15
N GLY A 137 6.91 -32.07 24.75
CA GLY A 137 8.30 -31.60 24.70
C GLY A 137 8.62 -30.69 23.52
N ILE A 138 7.70 -30.48 22.57
CA ILE A 138 7.82 -29.44 21.56
C ILE A 138 7.74 -28.07 22.25
N LYS A 139 8.69 -27.19 21.96
CA LYS A 139 8.71 -25.80 22.44
C LYS A 139 8.19 -24.88 21.37
N ILE A 140 7.14 -24.13 21.67
CA ILE A 140 6.49 -23.22 20.71
C ILE A 140 6.62 -21.77 21.18
N ALA A 141 7.01 -20.89 20.27
CA ALA A 141 6.81 -19.45 20.41
C ALA A 141 5.52 -19.05 19.69
N GLU A 142 4.62 -18.36 20.39
CA GLU A 142 3.40 -17.79 19.83
C GLU A 142 3.42 -16.27 19.99
N ALA A 143 2.79 -15.50 19.10
CA ALA A 143 2.57 -14.09 19.40
C ALA A 143 1.39 -13.94 20.39
N ALA A 144 1.42 -12.89 21.21
CA ALA A 144 0.31 -12.56 22.10
C ALA A 144 -1.00 -12.37 21.31
N SER A 145 -2.14 -12.65 21.95
CA SER A 145 -3.46 -12.53 21.32
C SER A 145 -3.84 -11.10 20.89
N SER A 146 -3.12 -10.09 21.40
CA SER A 146 -3.24 -8.68 20.97
C SER A 146 -2.56 -8.41 19.61
N VAL A 147 -1.68 -9.32 19.17
CA VAL A 147 -1.05 -9.31 17.84
C VAL A 147 -1.92 -10.13 16.89
N PRO A 148 -2.21 -9.65 15.66
CA PRO A 148 -3.08 -10.36 14.72
C PRO A 148 -2.72 -11.84 14.51
N VAL A 149 -1.44 -12.17 14.35
CA VAL A 149 -1.00 -13.56 14.14
C VAL A 149 -1.33 -14.46 15.34
N GLY A 150 -1.22 -13.95 16.57
CA GLY A 150 -1.58 -14.68 17.79
C GLY A 150 -3.08 -14.93 17.88
N SER A 151 -3.90 -13.88 17.66
CA SER A 151 -5.36 -14.04 17.65
C SER A 151 -5.85 -15.05 16.60
N TYR A 152 -5.23 -15.06 15.41
CA TYR A 152 -5.54 -16.02 14.37
C TYR A 152 -5.02 -17.43 14.70
N THR A 153 -3.88 -17.54 15.35
CA THR A 153 -3.35 -18.83 15.83
C THR A 153 -4.35 -19.52 16.74
N VAL A 154 -4.82 -18.82 17.77
CA VAL A 154 -5.87 -19.34 18.68
C VAL A 154 -7.14 -19.72 17.91
N GLN A 155 -7.57 -18.90 16.94
CA GLN A 155 -8.74 -19.19 16.11
C GLN A 155 -8.56 -20.48 15.30
N VAL A 156 -7.44 -20.62 14.60
CA VAL A 156 -7.11 -21.81 13.80
C VAL A 156 -7.03 -23.04 14.69
N LEU A 157 -6.30 -22.97 15.80
CA LEU A 157 -6.12 -24.11 16.69
C LEU A 157 -7.43 -24.56 17.33
N LYS A 158 -8.33 -23.63 17.68
CA LYS A 158 -9.68 -23.97 18.15
C LYS A 158 -10.50 -24.64 17.05
N GLN A 159 -10.48 -24.10 15.83
CA GLN A 159 -11.17 -24.71 14.69
C GLN A 159 -10.65 -26.12 14.38
N MET A 160 -9.37 -26.38 14.65
CA MET A 160 -8.74 -27.69 14.47
C MET A 160 -8.87 -28.61 15.68
N ASN A 161 -9.46 -28.14 16.78
CA ASN A 161 -9.52 -28.85 18.07
C ASN A 161 -8.14 -29.26 18.62
N LEU A 162 -7.12 -28.43 18.38
CA LEU A 162 -5.73 -28.63 18.84
C LEU A 162 -5.30 -27.63 19.92
N ASN A 163 -6.13 -26.61 20.20
CA ASN A 163 -5.75 -25.47 21.04
C ASN A 163 -5.12 -25.88 22.37
N ASP A 164 -5.81 -26.67 23.18
CA ASP A 164 -5.35 -26.91 24.56
C ASP A 164 -4.03 -27.68 24.59
N GLN A 165 -3.85 -28.64 23.66
CA GLN A 165 -2.63 -29.42 23.54
C GLN A 165 -1.45 -28.60 23.02
N VAL A 166 -1.68 -27.73 22.04
CA VAL A 166 -0.64 -26.83 21.52
C VAL A 166 -0.27 -25.77 22.55
N GLN A 167 -1.25 -25.21 23.27
CA GLN A 167 -1.01 -24.22 24.32
C GLN A 167 -0.19 -24.81 25.48
N ALA A 168 -0.32 -26.11 25.77
CA ALA A 168 0.54 -26.79 26.74
C ALA A 168 2.02 -26.82 26.34
N ASN A 169 2.33 -26.65 25.04
CA ASN A 169 3.67 -26.61 24.47
C ASN A 169 4.17 -25.18 24.19
N VAL A 170 3.34 -24.15 24.39
CA VAL A 170 3.75 -22.74 24.23
C VAL A 170 4.62 -22.34 25.41
N VAL A 171 5.88 -22.03 25.13
CA VAL A 171 6.88 -21.66 26.15
C VAL A 171 7.17 -20.16 26.17
N THR A 172 6.84 -19.43 25.10
CA THR A 172 7.00 -17.97 25.05
C THR A 172 5.86 -17.30 24.28
N GLN A 173 5.47 -16.10 24.75
CA GLN A 173 4.54 -15.22 24.06
C GLN A 173 5.23 -13.93 23.62
N GLU A 174 5.21 -13.68 22.31
CA GLU A 174 5.94 -12.58 21.70
C GLU A 174 5.03 -11.39 21.35
N THR A 175 5.61 -10.20 21.34
CA THR A 175 4.91 -8.96 20.98
C THR A 175 4.87 -8.69 19.47
N SER A 176 5.53 -9.52 18.64
CA SER A 176 5.50 -9.41 17.19
C SER A 176 5.89 -10.72 16.48
N ASP A 177 5.47 -10.86 15.22
CA ASP A 177 5.79 -11.96 14.32
C ASP A 177 7.32 -12.12 14.13
N ALA A 178 8.04 -10.99 14.07
CA ALA A 178 9.50 -10.96 13.93
C ALA A 178 10.23 -11.57 15.14
N ASN A 179 9.71 -11.36 16.35
CA ASN A 179 10.29 -11.95 17.56
C ASN A 179 10.06 -13.47 17.59
N VAL A 180 8.91 -13.95 17.10
CA VAL A 180 8.67 -15.39 16.92
C VAL A 180 9.68 -15.97 15.93
N VAL A 181 9.83 -15.34 14.76
CA VAL A 181 10.82 -15.74 13.73
C VAL A 181 12.22 -15.82 14.31
N ALA A 182 12.68 -14.80 15.05
CA ALA A 182 14.02 -14.76 15.61
C ALA A 182 14.29 -15.91 16.59
N LYS A 183 13.32 -16.27 17.43
CA LYS A 183 13.47 -17.39 18.37
C LYS A 183 13.52 -18.74 17.66
N VAL A 184 12.71 -18.93 16.62
CA VAL A 184 12.72 -20.15 15.81
C VAL A 184 14.04 -20.25 15.03
N ALA A 185 14.46 -19.18 14.34
CA ALA A 185 15.69 -19.16 13.56
C ALA A 185 16.94 -19.44 14.42
N THR A 186 16.97 -18.94 15.65
CA THR A 186 18.07 -19.19 16.61
C THR A 186 17.95 -20.52 17.38
N GLY A 187 16.92 -21.32 17.10
CA GLY A 187 16.71 -22.62 17.76
C GLY A 187 16.36 -22.53 19.25
N GLN A 188 15.92 -21.38 19.75
CA GLN A 188 15.44 -21.24 21.14
C GLN A 188 14.13 -22.00 21.38
N VAL A 189 13.35 -22.18 20.31
CA VAL A 189 12.09 -22.95 20.27
C VAL A 189 12.09 -23.83 19.00
N ASP A 190 11.27 -24.88 19.00
CA ASP A 190 11.17 -25.84 17.91
C ASP A 190 10.24 -25.38 16.79
N ALA A 191 9.24 -24.56 17.13
CA ALA A 191 8.28 -24.03 16.18
C ALA A 191 7.74 -22.66 16.59
N GLY A 192 7.16 -21.95 15.64
CA GLY A 192 6.38 -20.75 15.91
C GLY A 192 5.33 -20.46 14.85
N PHE A 193 4.27 -19.78 15.25
CA PHE A 193 3.20 -19.35 14.34
C PHE A 193 3.49 -17.95 13.78
N VAL A 194 3.49 -17.86 12.45
CA VAL A 194 3.81 -16.64 11.69
C VAL A 194 2.91 -16.56 10.45
N TYR A 195 3.12 -15.58 9.58
CA TYR A 195 2.57 -15.60 8.24
C TYR A 195 3.54 -16.17 7.22
N THR A 196 3.01 -16.61 6.08
CA THR A 196 3.83 -17.02 4.93
C THR A 196 4.75 -15.89 4.46
N SER A 197 4.31 -14.62 4.58
CA SER A 197 5.15 -13.45 4.27
C SER A 197 6.39 -13.35 5.14
N ASP A 198 6.34 -13.79 6.40
CA ASP A 198 7.46 -13.65 7.34
C ASP A 198 8.56 -14.69 7.03
N TYR A 199 8.17 -15.89 6.60
CA TYR A 199 9.10 -16.91 6.11
C TYR A 199 9.85 -16.48 4.85
N VAL A 200 9.17 -15.79 3.93
CA VAL A 200 9.77 -15.41 2.63
C VAL A 200 10.90 -14.39 2.80
N ILE A 201 10.94 -13.66 3.92
CA ILE A 201 12.02 -12.72 4.25
C ILE A 201 13.32 -13.47 4.60
N ASP A 202 13.24 -14.61 5.29
CA ASP A 202 14.40 -15.40 5.69
C ASP A 202 14.19 -16.93 5.47
N PRO A 203 14.21 -17.39 4.20
CA PRO A 203 13.98 -18.81 3.89
C PRO A 203 15.21 -19.69 4.15
N LYS A 204 16.36 -19.09 4.51
CA LYS A 204 17.61 -19.83 4.73
C LYS A 204 17.65 -20.44 6.13
N GLU A 205 17.14 -19.72 7.12
CA GLU A 205 17.15 -20.15 8.52
C GLU A 205 15.90 -20.96 8.91
N LEU A 206 14.88 -20.98 8.06
CA LEU A 206 13.58 -21.55 8.39
C LEU A 206 13.12 -22.63 7.40
N THR A 207 12.20 -23.47 7.88
CA THR A 207 11.36 -24.36 7.06
C THR A 207 9.89 -24.03 7.33
N LEU A 208 9.11 -23.88 6.26
CA LEU A 208 7.69 -23.55 6.33
C LEU A 208 6.82 -24.81 6.41
N ILE A 209 5.97 -24.88 7.42
CA ILE A 209 4.91 -25.88 7.59
C ILE A 209 3.57 -25.20 7.33
N LYS A 210 2.83 -25.70 6.34
CA LYS A 210 1.54 -25.12 5.94
C LYS A 210 0.44 -25.47 6.93
N VAL A 211 -0.34 -24.47 7.31
CA VAL A 211 -1.64 -24.68 7.96
C VAL A 211 -2.67 -25.07 6.89
N PRO A 212 -3.50 -26.12 7.11
CA PRO A 212 -4.49 -26.56 6.13
C PRO A 212 -5.45 -25.45 5.68
N ALA A 213 -5.76 -25.41 4.38
CA ALA A 213 -6.56 -24.33 3.78
C ALA A 213 -7.96 -24.19 4.40
N TRP A 214 -8.57 -25.29 4.85
CA TRP A 214 -9.88 -25.28 5.50
C TRP A 214 -9.87 -24.63 6.89
N ALA A 215 -8.70 -24.57 7.54
CA ALA A 215 -8.52 -23.96 8.86
C ALA A 215 -8.00 -22.52 8.80
N GLN A 216 -7.55 -22.06 7.63
CA GLN A 216 -6.95 -20.72 7.48
C GLN A 216 -7.94 -19.60 7.84
N PRO A 217 -7.50 -18.57 8.58
CA PRO A 217 -8.31 -17.40 8.87
C PRO A 217 -8.48 -16.56 7.59
N LYS A 218 -9.51 -15.71 7.57
CA LYS A 218 -9.69 -14.71 6.49
C LYS A 218 -8.84 -13.46 6.77
N ALA A 219 -7.51 -13.58 6.70
CA ALA A 219 -6.60 -12.43 6.84
C ALA A 219 -6.60 -11.57 5.56
N THR A 220 -7.66 -10.76 5.39
CA THR A 220 -7.85 -9.87 4.23
C THR A 220 -7.43 -8.45 4.57
N TYR A 221 -6.65 -7.83 3.68
CA TYR A 221 -6.10 -6.49 3.83
C TYR A 221 -6.89 -5.53 2.96
N ALA A 222 -7.14 -4.33 3.48
CA ALA A 222 -7.86 -3.28 2.77
C ALA A 222 -7.07 -1.97 2.79
N LEU A 223 -7.12 -1.25 1.67
CA LEU A 223 -6.54 0.08 1.54
C LEU A 223 -7.62 1.12 1.25
N ALA A 224 -7.38 2.37 1.63
CA ALA A 224 -8.26 3.49 1.34
C ALA A 224 -7.46 4.81 1.30
N ILE A 225 -7.92 5.74 0.47
CA ILE A 225 -7.39 7.12 0.44
C ILE A 225 -8.09 7.93 1.53
N VAL A 226 -7.33 8.73 2.29
CA VAL A 226 -7.90 9.61 3.33
C VAL A 226 -8.64 10.77 2.66
N THR A 227 -9.90 10.99 3.04
CA THR A 227 -10.81 11.96 2.38
C THR A 227 -10.26 13.40 2.46
N LYS A 228 -9.60 13.75 3.56
CA LYS A 228 -9.03 15.09 3.80
C LYS A 228 -7.59 15.27 3.31
N SER A 229 -7.00 14.26 2.64
CA SER A 229 -5.65 14.38 2.09
C SER A 229 -5.56 15.55 1.11
N GLY A 230 -4.52 16.38 1.25
CA GLY A 230 -4.18 17.44 0.30
C GLY A 230 -3.53 16.92 -1.00
N ASN A 231 -3.17 15.64 -1.04
CA ASN A 231 -2.43 14.99 -2.13
C ASN A 231 -3.28 13.93 -2.88
N GLN A 232 -4.59 14.13 -3.01
CA GLN A 232 -5.54 13.15 -3.59
C GLN A 232 -5.06 12.49 -4.89
N ALA A 233 -4.52 13.28 -5.82
CA ALA A 233 -4.05 12.76 -7.11
C ALA A 233 -2.82 11.84 -6.95
N ALA A 234 -1.88 12.20 -6.09
CA ALA A 234 -0.69 11.39 -5.82
C ALA A 234 -1.07 10.13 -5.01
N ALA A 235 -1.98 10.25 -4.04
CA ALA A 235 -2.54 9.13 -3.30
C ALA A 235 -3.22 8.12 -4.24
N GLN A 236 -4.02 8.60 -5.19
CA GLN A 236 -4.65 7.74 -6.20
C GLN A 236 -3.62 7.07 -7.12
N ALA A 237 -2.57 7.80 -7.54
CA ALA A 237 -1.50 7.23 -8.36
C ALA A 237 -0.76 6.10 -7.61
N PHE A 238 -0.47 6.28 -6.32
CA PHE A 238 0.12 5.24 -5.48
C PHE A 238 -0.81 4.03 -5.32
N VAL A 239 -2.09 4.26 -5.01
CA VAL A 239 -3.08 3.16 -4.92
C VAL A 239 -3.18 2.40 -6.24
N ASN A 240 -3.18 3.09 -7.38
CA ASN A 240 -3.18 2.44 -8.70
C ASN A 240 -1.92 1.60 -8.91
N LYS A 241 -0.75 2.07 -8.46
CA LYS A 241 0.51 1.33 -8.52
C LYS A 241 0.46 0.06 -7.65
N VAL A 242 -0.03 0.18 -6.41
CA VAL A 242 -0.25 -0.95 -5.48
C VAL A 242 -1.20 -2.00 -6.06
N LEU A 243 -2.30 -1.57 -6.68
CA LEU A 243 -3.33 -2.45 -7.27
C LEU A 243 -2.95 -2.99 -8.66
N SER A 244 -1.91 -2.46 -9.28
CA SER A 244 -1.48 -2.89 -10.62
C SER A 244 -0.95 -4.32 -10.61
N PRO A 245 -0.95 -5.02 -11.77
CA PRO A 245 -0.32 -6.34 -11.87
C PRO A 245 1.12 -6.39 -11.39
N ALA A 246 1.91 -5.32 -11.63
CA ALA A 246 3.29 -5.22 -11.16
C ALA A 246 3.37 -5.09 -9.63
N GLY A 247 2.55 -4.23 -9.02
CA GLY A 247 2.49 -4.10 -7.57
C GLY A 247 2.03 -5.40 -6.89
N GLN A 248 1.00 -6.05 -7.43
CA GLN A 248 0.51 -7.34 -6.95
C GLN A 248 1.54 -8.47 -7.13
N ALA A 249 2.35 -8.45 -8.19
CA ALA A 249 3.45 -9.40 -8.36
C ALA A 249 4.53 -9.24 -7.27
N ILE A 250 4.84 -8.01 -6.86
CA ILE A 250 5.74 -7.75 -5.73
C ILE A 250 5.13 -8.29 -4.43
N PHE A 251 3.85 -8.05 -4.15
CA PHE A 251 3.18 -8.67 -2.98
C PHE A 251 3.31 -10.19 -2.97
N LYS A 252 3.13 -10.84 -4.13
CA LYS A 252 3.31 -12.28 -4.27
C LYS A 252 4.74 -12.73 -3.98
N GLN A 253 5.75 -11.97 -4.42
CA GLN A 253 7.16 -12.23 -4.12
C GLN A 253 7.47 -12.12 -2.62
N TYR A 254 6.72 -11.32 -1.86
CA TYR A 254 6.83 -11.17 -0.41
C TYR A 254 5.87 -12.09 0.36
N GLY A 255 5.30 -13.12 -0.29
CA GLY A 255 4.48 -14.15 0.38
C GLY A 255 3.03 -13.75 0.68
N PHE A 256 2.57 -12.58 0.22
CA PHE A 256 1.15 -12.23 0.24
C PHE A 256 0.40 -12.89 -0.92
N ILE A 257 -0.92 -12.98 -0.77
CA ILE A 257 -1.81 -13.53 -1.81
C ILE A 257 -2.60 -12.37 -2.42
N PRO A 258 -2.28 -11.95 -3.66
CA PRO A 258 -3.09 -10.98 -4.39
C PRO A 258 -4.57 -11.37 -4.45
N ILE A 259 -5.45 -10.40 -4.19
CA ILE A 259 -6.86 -10.55 -4.54
C ILE A 259 -6.98 -10.20 -6.01
N ALA A 260 -7.30 -11.19 -6.84
CA ALA A 260 -7.46 -10.99 -8.27
C ALA A 260 -8.47 -9.85 -8.51
N THR A 261 -7.97 -8.71 -9.00
CA THR A 261 -8.81 -7.67 -9.57
C THR A 261 -9.24 -8.17 -10.94
N PRO A 262 -10.55 -8.30 -11.20
CA PRO A 262 -11.00 -8.86 -12.46
C PRO A 262 -10.56 -7.94 -13.60
N THR A 263 -9.82 -8.50 -14.56
CA THR A 263 -9.29 -7.79 -15.74
C THR A 263 -10.44 -7.12 -16.50
N PRO A 264 -10.22 -5.96 -17.14
CA PRO A 264 -11.24 -5.37 -17.98
C PRO A 264 -11.62 -6.31 -19.12
N THR A 265 -12.87 -6.22 -19.54
CA THR A 265 -13.32 -6.83 -20.79
C THR A 265 -14.06 -5.77 -21.60
N VAL A 266 -13.95 -5.83 -22.92
CA VAL A 266 -14.83 -5.11 -23.83
C VAL A 266 -15.58 -6.17 -24.64
N THR A 267 -16.89 -6.24 -24.41
CA THR A 267 -17.76 -7.23 -25.05
C THR A 267 -18.49 -6.66 -26.27
N ALA A 268 -18.62 -5.33 -26.37
CA ALA A 268 -19.21 -4.70 -27.54
C ALA A 268 -18.66 -3.29 -27.81
N VAL A 269 -18.58 -2.92 -29.09
CA VAL A 269 -18.28 -1.56 -29.56
C VAL A 269 -19.46 -1.06 -30.39
N ILE A 270 -19.98 0.12 -30.04
CA ILE A 270 -21.22 0.66 -30.62
C ILE A 270 -21.03 2.15 -31.00
N PRO A 271 -21.24 2.53 -32.27
CA PRO A 271 -21.49 1.65 -33.43
C PRO A 271 -20.25 0.82 -33.78
N ALA A 272 -20.44 -0.33 -34.44
CA ALA A 272 -19.34 -1.22 -34.84
C ALA A 272 -18.41 -0.61 -35.90
N ALA A 273 -18.95 0.31 -36.71
CA ALA A 273 -18.20 1.13 -37.65
C ALA A 273 -18.37 2.61 -37.32
N VAL A 274 -17.27 3.37 -37.33
CA VAL A 274 -17.28 4.79 -36.99
C VAL A 274 -16.25 5.54 -37.82
N LYS A 275 -16.57 6.79 -38.20
CA LYS A 275 -15.62 7.67 -38.86
C LYS A 275 -14.56 8.15 -37.86
N LYS A 276 -13.37 8.48 -38.38
CA LYS A 276 -12.34 9.22 -37.64
C LYS A 276 -12.92 10.52 -37.04
N GLY A 277 -12.60 10.81 -35.78
CA GLY A 277 -13.19 11.93 -35.03
C GLY A 277 -14.59 11.64 -34.46
N GLY A 278 -15.23 10.55 -34.88
CA GLY A 278 -16.50 10.09 -34.32
C GLY A 278 -16.35 9.47 -32.93
N THR A 279 -17.49 9.23 -32.28
CA THR A 279 -17.54 8.68 -30.93
C THR A 279 -18.08 7.25 -30.97
N VAL A 280 -17.41 6.35 -30.23
CA VAL A 280 -17.83 4.97 -29.99
C VAL A 280 -18.03 4.72 -28.50
N THR A 281 -19.03 3.91 -28.19
CA THR A 281 -19.31 3.40 -26.85
C THR A 281 -18.79 1.99 -26.75
N PHE A 282 -17.94 1.73 -25.77
CA PHE A 282 -17.47 0.40 -25.41
C PHE A 282 -18.30 -0.09 -24.23
N ARG A 283 -18.86 -1.30 -24.33
CA ARG A 283 -19.52 -2.01 -23.25
C ARG A 283 -18.67 -3.19 -22.79
N GLY A 284 -18.72 -3.51 -21.51
CA GLY A 284 -17.99 -4.64 -20.96
C GLY A 284 -17.98 -4.66 -19.43
N THR A 285 -16.88 -5.10 -18.83
CA THR A 285 -16.72 -5.17 -17.37
C THR A 285 -15.42 -4.49 -16.91
N ASN A 286 -15.41 -4.04 -15.66
CA ASN A 286 -14.25 -3.45 -14.97
C ASN A 286 -13.63 -2.24 -15.69
N LEU A 287 -14.43 -1.44 -16.39
CA LEU A 287 -13.98 -0.27 -17.15
C LEU A 287 -13.87 1.02 -16.30
N ALA A 288 -14.26 0.98 -15.03
CA ALA A 288 -14.34 2.16 -14.16
C ALA A 288 -12.97 2.83 -13.95
N THR A 289 -11.89 2.05 -13.97
CA THR A 289 -10.53 2.52 -13.73
C THR A 289 -9.70 2.62 -15.01
N THR A 290 -10.35 2.86 -16.15
CA THR A 290 -9.67 3.07 -17.44
C THR A 290 -8.72 4.26 -17.35
N THR A 291 -7.43 4.03 -17.64
CA THR A 291 -6.36 5.03 -17.64
C THR A 291 -5.93 5.42 -19.05
N SER A 292 -6.09 4.53 -20.03
CA SER A 292 -5.77 4.84 -21.42
C SER A 292 -6.62 4.03 -22.40
N VAL A 293 -6.84 4.62 -23.58
CA VAL A 293 -7.39 3.93 -24.75
C VAL A 293 -6.53 4.29 -25.95
N THR A 294 -6.10 3.30 -26.72
CA THR A 294 -5.27 3.52 -27.91
C THR A 294 -5.79 2.76 -29.12
N PHE A 295 -5.76 3.40 -30.29
CA PHE A 295 -6.12 2.79 -31.58
C PHE A 295 -4.83 2.52 -32.35
N GLY A 296 -4.39 1.26 -32.41
CA GLY A 296 -3.11 0.92 -33.03
C GLY A 296 -1.94 1.74 -32.47
N GLY A 297 -1.93 1.99 -31.15
CA GLY A 297 -0.92 2.80 -30.46
C GLY A 297 -1.20 4.31 -30.43
N VAL A 298 -2.18 4.83 -31.17
CA VAL A 298 -2.54 6.27 -31.14
C VAL A 298 -3.46 6.54 -29.94
N PRO A 299 -3.08 7.41 -28.99
CA PRO A 299 -3.93 7.74 -27.84
C PRO A 299 -5.26 8.36 -28.24
N ALA A 300 -6.34 7.90 -27.61
CA ALA A 300 -7.70 8.40 -27.79
C ALA A 300 -8.19 9.16 -26.57
N LYS A 301 -9.05 10.16 -26.81
CA LYS A 301 -9.81 10.81 -25.75
C LYS A 301 -10.94 9.88 -25.34
N PHE A 302 -11.19 9.76 -24.04
CA PHE A 302 -12.26 8.92 -23.52
C PHE A 302 -12.92 9.55 -22.29
N LYS A 303 -14.12 9.06 -21.97
CA LYS A 303 -14.87 9.35 -20.76
C LYS A 303 -15.36 8.03 -20.18
N VAL A 304 -14.97 7.73 -18.95
CA VAL A 304 -15.55 6.62 -18.18
C VAL A 304 -16.97 7.01 -17.81
N VAL A 305 -17.94 6.23 -18.24
CA VAL A 305 -19.36 6.44 -17.91
C VAL A 305 -19.75 5.59 -16.70
N SER A 306 -19.29 4.35 -16.65
CA SER A 306 -19.51 3.42 -15.53
C SER A 306 -18.50 2.27 -15.58
N ALA A 307 -18.58 1.34 -14.62
CA ALA A 307 -17.79 0.11 -14.64
C ALA A 307 -18.05 -0.80 -15.86
N THR A 308 -19.14 -0.55 -16.60
CA THR A 308 -19.53 -1.36 -17.76
C THR A 308 -19.61 -0.55 -19.06
N LYS A 309 -19.28 0.76 -19.02
CA LYS A 309 -19.44 1.64 -20.17
C LYS A 309 -18.35 2.72 -20.24
N LEU A 310 -17.76 2.84 -21.42
CA LEU A 310 -16.73 3.83 -21.75
C LEU A 310 -17.12 4.51 -23.07
N THR A 311 -17.03 5.84 -23.13
CA THR A 311 -17.21 6.59 -24.38
C THR A 311 -15.85 7.03 -24.88
N VAL A 312 -15.51 6.74 -26.13
CA VAL A 312 -14.18 6.97 -26.71
C VAL A 312 -14.32 7.74 -28.02
N THR A 313 -13.54 8.79 -28.20
CA THR A 313 -13.44 9.53 -29.47
C THR A 313 -12.32 8.95 -30.31
N VAL A 314 -12.65 8.51 -31.52
CA VAL A 314 -11.67 7.94 -32.44
C VAL A 314 -10.67 9.00 -32.89
N PRO A 315 -9.36 8.79 -32.68
CA PRO A 315 -8.34 9.74 -33.14
C PRO A 315 -8.39 9.92 -34.67
N THR A 316 -8.13 11.14 -35.14
CA THR A 316 -8.08 11.43 -36.58
C THR A 316 -6.96 10.66 -37.29
N LYS A 317 -5.87 10.35 -36.58
CA LYS A 317 -4.74 9.56 -37.08
C LYS A 317 -4.89 8.04 -36.84
N ALA A 318 -6.03 7.57 -36.34
CA ALA A 318 -6.24 6.15 -36.07
C ALA A 318 -6.26 5.32 -37.36
N LYS A 319 -5.77 4.08 -37.27
CA LYS A 319 -5.96 3.04 -38.29
C LYS A 319 -7.04 2.06 -37.82
N SER A 320 -7.78 1.47 -38.75
CA SER A 320 -8.68 0.35 -38.43
C SER A 320 -7.88 -0.78 -37.80
N GLY A 321 -8.47 -1.44 -36.80
CA GLY A 321 -7.83 -2.57 -36.14
C GLY A 321 -8.07 -2.62 -34.64
N MET A 322 -7.08 -3.17 -33.94
CA MET A 322 -7.16 -3.45 -32.52
C MET A 322 -7.07 -2.15 -31.69
N VAL A 323 -8.01 -2.01 -30.75
CA VAL A 323 -8.07 -0.94 -29.76
C VAL A 323 -7.73 -1.54 -28.42
N ALA A 324 -6.70 -1.01 -27.76
CA ALA A 324 -6.34 -1.41 -26.42
C ALA A 324 -7.02 -0.48 -25.42
N VAL A 325 -7.70 -1.06 -24.43
CA VAL A 325 -8.21 -0.37 -23.25
C VAL A 325 -7.37 -0.81 -22.06
N THR A 326 -6.73 0.14 -21.40
CA THR A 326 -5.93 -0.11 -20.20
C THR A 326 -6.66 0.43 -19.00
N THR A 327 -6.79 -0.40 -17.97
CA THR A 327 -7.27 -0.04 -16.64
C THR A 327 -6.17 -0.24 -15.62
N THR A 328 -6.40 0.19 -14.39
CA THR A 328 -5.48 -0.09 -13.28
C THR A 328 -5.32 -1.59 -13.00
N ALA A 329 -6.31 -2.42 -13.36
CA ALA A 329 -6.30 -3.87 -13.15
C ALA A 329 -5.72 -4.68 -14.34
N GLY A 330 -5.26 -4.00 -15.40
CA GLY A 330 -4.74 -4.64 -16.61
C GLY A 330 -5.41 -4.12 -17.88
N ASN A 331 -5.21 -4.85 -18.97
CA ASN A 331 -5.55 -4.42 -20.33
C ASN A 331 -6.46 -5.43 -21.03
N THR A 332 -7.27 -4.91 -21.94
CA THR A 332 -8.14 -5.69 -22.83
C THR A 332 -8.12 -5.07 -24.22
N THR A 333 -8.47 -5.86 -25.22
CA THR A 333 -8.50 -5.43 -26.59
C THR A 333 -9.89 -5.59 -27.19
N ALA A 334 -10.23 -4.70 -28.11
CA ALA A 334 -11.43 -4.76 -28.93
C ALA A 334 -11.05 -4.46 -30.39
N THR A 335 -11.94 -4.75 -31.33
CA THR A 335 -11.75 -4.36 -32.73
C THR A 335 -12.73 -3.28 -33.10
N VAL A 336 -12.25 -2.23 -33.76
CA VAL A 336 -13.09 -1.16 -34.29
C VAL A 336 -12.83 -0.98 -35.77
N LYS A 337 -13.89 -1.03 -36.57
CA LYS A 337 -13.82 -0.78 -38.01
C LYS A 337 -13.95 0.73 -38.24
N LEU A 338 -12.95 1.34 -38.88
CA LEU A 338 -13.07 2.74 -39.31
C LEU A 338 -13.65 2.79 -40.72
N SER A 339 -14.62 3.70 -40.91
CA SER A 339 -15.21 4.04 -42.20
C SER A 339 -14.57 5.30 -42.78
#